data_AF-A0A357Z9V0-F1
#
_entry.id   AF-A0A357Z9V0-F1
#
_cell.length_a   1.000
_cell.length_b   1.000
_cell.length_c   1.000
_cell.angle_alpha   90.00
_cell.angle_beta   90.00
_cell.angle_gamma   90.00
#
_symmetry.space_group_name_H-M   'P 1'
#
loop_
_entity.id
_entity.type
_entity.pdbx_description
1 polymer ?
#
loop_
_entity_poly.entity_id
_entity_poly.type
_entity_poly.pdbx_seq_one_letter_code
_entity_poly.pdbx_strand_id
1 'polypeptide(L)' 'MTKNENLGLYDPAYEHDACGIGFVAHIKGIKAHQNVDDALTILENMEHRGACGCEINTGDGAGIMIQIPHEFFFDELL' A
#
# COMPACT_ATOMS: atom_id res chain seq x y z
N MET A 1 -32.64 6.44 -25.18
CA MET A 1 -31.26 6.74 -25.65
C MET A 1 -30.90 8.13 -25.14
N THR A 2 -30.51 8.24 -23.89
CA THR A 2 -30.12 9.50 -23.27
C THR A 2 -28.68 9.82 -23.67
N LYS A 3 -28.54 10.97 -24.31
CA LYS A 3 -27.32 11.55 -24.86
C LYS A 3 -26.50 12.06 -23.66
N ASN A 4 -25.41 11.37 -23.30
CA ASN A 4 -24.47 11.90 -22.32
C ASN A 4 -23.62 12.95 -23.03
N GLU A 5 -23.92 14.21 -22.77
CA GLU A 5 -23.14 15.34 -23.26
C GLU A 5 -21.89 15.45 -22.37
N ASN A 6 -20.73 15.01 -22.88
CA ASN A 6 -19.45 15.16 -22.21
C ASN A 6 -19.16 16.66 -21.98
N LEU A 7 -19.37 17.13 -20.76
CA LEU A 7 -19.05 18.47 -20.29
C LEU A 7 -17.53 18.60 -20.07
N GLY A 8 -16.78 18.89 -21.14
CA GLY A 8 -15.35 19.23 -21.08
C GLY A 8 -14.40 18.17 -21.63
N LEU A 9 -13.09 18.37 -21.42
CA LEU A 9 -12.01 17.46 -21.85
C LEU A 9 -11.92 16.17 -21.01
N TYR A 10 -12.72 16.07 -19.95
CA TYR A 10 -12.77 14.90 -19.08
C TYR A 10 -13.62 13.79 -19.72
N ASP A 11 -13.05 12.60 -19.84
CA ASP A 11 -13.76 11.38 -20.23
C ASP A 11 -13.67 10.37 -19.07
N PRO A 12 -14.80 10.07 -18.39
CA PRO A 12 -14.84 9.12 -17.27
C PRO A 12 -14.31 7.72 -17.60
N ALA A 13 -14.21 7.36 -18.88
CA ALA A 13 -13.63 6.09 -19.30
C ALA A 13 -12.14 5.92 -18.92
N TYR A 14 -11.43 7.03 -18.63
CA TYR A 14 -10.02 7.03 -18.20
C TYR A 14 -9.83 7.26 -16.69
N GLU A 15 -10.89 7.23 -15.89
CA GLU A 15 -10.79 7.38 -14.43
C GLU A 15 -10.28 6.08 -13.78
N HIS A 16 -9.16 6.18 -13.06
CA HIS A 16 -8.54 5.04 -12.37
C HIS A 16 -8.04 5.43 -10.98
N ASP A 17 -8.37 4.62 -9.97
CA ASP A 17 -7.85 4.77 -8.61
C ASP A 17 -6.37 4.38 -8.52
N ALA A 18 -5.53 5.32 -8.12
CA ALA A 18 -4.09 5.17 -8.08
C ALA A 18 -3.55 4.60 -6.75
N CYS A 19 -4.36 4.14 -5.79
CA CYS A 19 -3.84 3.67 -4.49
C CYS A 19 -4.08 2.17 -4.23
N GLY A 20 -3.00 1.45 -3.88
CA GLY A 20 -3.03 0.04 -3.47
C GLY A 20 -3.08 -0.14 -1.96
N ILE A 21 -3.90 -1.10 -1.52
CA ILE A 21 -3.93 -1.57 -0.13
C ILE A 21 -3.94 -3.10 -0.10
N GLY A 22 -3.34 -3.68 0.93
CA GLY A 22 -3.32 -5.12 1.17
C GLY A 22 -3.16 -5.41 2.66
N PHE A 23 -3.39 -6.66 3.05
CA PHE A 23 -3.19 -7.10 4.42
C PHE A 23 -2.71 -8.55 4.46
N VAL A 24 -2.02 -8.89 5.55
CA VAL A 24 -1.58 -10.25 5.88
C VAL A 24 -2.11 -10.58 7.27
N ALA A 25 -2.59 -11.81 7.43
CA ALA A 25 -3.06 -12.29 8.72
C ALA A 25 -2.68 -13.76 8.91
N HIS A 26 -2.12 -14.08 10.07
CA HIS A 26 -1.90 -15.46 10.46
C HIS A 26 -3.22 -16.06 10.97
N ILE A 27 -3.80 -17.04 10.27
CA ILE A 27 -5.15 -17.59 10.58
C ILE A 27 -5.26 -18.11 12.02
N LYS A 28 -4.17 -18.66 12.58
CA LYS A 28 -4.11 -19.13 13.97
C LYS A 28 -3.73 -18.06 15.00
N GLY A 29 -3.55 -16.81 14.59
CA GLY A 29 -3.15 -15.70 15.47
C GLY A 29 -1.71 -15.77 16.01
N ILE A 30 -0.84 -16.55 15.39
CA ILE A 30 0.57 -16.68 15.82
C ILE A 30 1.36 -15.49 15.28
N LYS A 31 2.12 -14.83 16.15
CA LYS A 31 3.05 -13.77 15.77
C LYS A 31 4.25 -14.39 15.04
N ALA A 32 4.56 -13.87 13.86
CA ALA A 32 5.69 -14.32 13.06
C ALA A 32 6.27 -13.13 12.28
N HIS A 33 7.60 -13.06 12.19
CA HIS A 33 8.30 -12.06 11.38
C HIS A 33 7.92 -12.18 9.89
N GLN A 34 7.63 -13.40 9.42
CA GLN A 34 7.13 -13.66 8.07
C GLN A 34 5.93 -12.79 7.69
N ASN A 35 5.04 -12.45 8.64
CA ASN A 35 3.90 -11.57 8.33
C ASN A 35 4.34 -10.16 7.91
N VAL A 36 5.49 -9.68 8.42
CA VAL A 36 6.08 -8.40 8.05
C VAL A 36 6.73 -8.51 6.67
N ASP A 37 7.50 -9.58 6.42
CA ASP A 37 8.12 -9.85 5.12
C ASP A 37 7.09 -9.96 3.99
N ASP A 38 5.98 -10.66 4.26
CA ASP A 38 4.87 -10.81 3.33
C ASP A 38 4.20 -9.45 3.05
N ALA A 39 4.04 -8.61 4.08
CA ALA A 39 3.47 -7.27 3.91
C ALA A 39 4.37 -6.34 3.09
N LEU A 40 5.70 -6.44 3.25
CA LEU A 40 6.66 -5.71 2.41
C LEU A 40 6.60 -6.19 0.95
N THR A 41 6.54 -7.50 0.74
CA THR A 41 6.37 -8.10 -0.60
C THR A 41 5.09 -7.61 -1.27
N ILE A 42 4.00 -7.45 -0.52
CA ILE A 42 2.76 -6.85 -1.04
C ILE A 42 2.98 -5.41 -1.51
N LEU A 43 3.68 -4.59 -0.73
CA LEU A 43 3.97 -3.20 -1.09
C LEU A 43 4.84 -3.10 -2.35
N GLU A 44 5.89 -3.92 -2.46
CA GLU A 44 6.73 -4.00 -3.66
C GLU A 44 5.90 -4.35 -4.90
N ASN A 45 5.00 -5.33 -4.79
CA ASN A 45 4.11 -5.69 -5.88
C ASN A 45 3.09 -4.59 -6.24
N MET A 46 2.87 -3.60 -5.37
CA MET A 46 1.99 -2.45 -5.60
C MET A 46 2.72 -1.22 -6.18
N GLU A 47 4.02 -1.28 -6.43
CA GLU A 47 4.82 -0.16 -6.94
C GLU A 47 4.24 0.46 -8.23
N HIS A 48 3.72 -0.36 -9.15
CA HIS A 48 3.09 0.07 -10.39
C HIS A 48 1.82 0.92 -10.20
N ARG A 49 1.29 0.97 -8.97
CA ARG A 49 0.17 1.83 -8.60
C ARG A 49 0.63 3.08 -7.86
N GLY A 50 1.85 3.08 -7.30
CA GLY A 50 2.38 4.23 -6.58
C GLY A 50 2.58 5.45 -7.47
N ALA A 51 2.44 6.63 -6.89
CA ALA A 51 2.90 7.86 -7.52
C ALA A 51 4.43 7.95 -7.44
N CYS A 52 5.06 8.14 -8.60
CA CYS A 52 6.51 8.35 -8.70
C CYS A 52 6.83 9.84 -8.58
N GLY A 53 7.90 10.17 -7.84
CA GLY A 53 8.41 11.53 -7.76
C GLY A 53 9.21 11.92 -9.01
N CYS A 54 9.86 13.09 -8.96
CA CYS A 54 10.70 13.61 -10.04
C CYS A 54 12.05 12.86 -10.21
N GLU A 55 12.44 12.07 -9.21
CA GLU A 55 13.66 11.26 -9.21
C GLU A 55 13.33 9.78 -9.07
N ILE A 56 14.17 8.90 -9.64
CA ILE A 56 13.94 7.45 -9.66
C ILE A 56 13.84 6.81 -8.27
N ASN A 57 14.42 7.43 -7.26
CA ASN A 57 14.47 6.96 -5.87
C ASN A 57 13.44 7.68 -4.97
N THR A 58 12.45 8.37 -5.55
CA THR A 58 11.44 9.14 -4.81
C THR A 58 10.03 8.66 -5.13
N GLY A 59 9.15 8.70 -4.13
CA GLY A 59 7.73 8.40 -4.27
C GLY A 59 6.92 9.13 -3.19
N ASP A 60 5.60 9.20 -3.37
CA ASP A 60 4.72 9.98 -2.49
C ASP A 60 4.62 9.38 -1.08
N GLY A 61 4.70 8.05 -0.98
CA GLY A 61 4.75 7.35 0.30
C GLY A 61 4.26 5.90 0.24
N ALA A 62 4.85 5.07 1.09
CA ALA A 62 4.40 3.70 1.36
C ALA A 62 4.57 3.42 2.85
N GLY A 63 3.78 2.50 3.40
CA GLY A 63 3.86 2.17 4.82
C GLY A 63 3.10 0.90 5.17
N ILE A 64 3.51 0.29 6.29
CA ILE A 64 2.83 -0.86 6.90
C ILE A 64 2.38 -0.49 8.30
N MET A 65 1.30 -1.14 8.75
CA MET A 65 0.84 -1.08 10.13
C MET A 65 0.96 -2.48 10.74
N ILE A 66 1.68 -2.57 11.86
CA ILE A 66 1.91 -3.83 12.58
C ILE A 66 1.50 -3.71 14.04
N GLN A 67 1.34 -4.85 14.71
CA GLN A 67 1.24 -4.87 16.16
C GLN A 67 2.54 -4.37 16.80
N ILE A 68 2.46 -3.77 17.99
CA ILE A 68 3.64 -3.30 18.73
C ILE A 68 4.59 -4.50 18.96
N PRO A 69 5.84 -4.43 18.44
CA PRO A 69 6.84 -5.48 18.63
C PRO A 69 7.42 -5.39 20.05
N HIS A 70 6.68 -5.91 21.04
CA HIS A 70 7.03 -5.79 22.46
C HIS A 70 8.43 -6.31 22.80
N GLU A 71 8.86 -7.45 22.25
CA GLU A 71 10.18 -8.04 22.51
C GLU A 71 11.30 -7.12 22.04
N PHE A 72 11.22 -6.60 20.82
CA PHE A 72 12.17 -5.64 20.28
C PHE A 72 12.29 -4.37 21.15
N PHE A 73 11.15 -3.78 21.54
CA PHE A 73 11.17 -2.60 22.40
C PHE A 73 11.70 -2.88 23.81
N PHE A 74 11.47 -4.08 24.34
CA PHE A 74 12.02 -4.47 25.63
C PHE A 74 13.55 -4.57 25.56
N ASP A 75 14.08 -5.22 24.52
CA ASP A 75 15.53 -5.43 24.35
C ASP A 75 16.30 -4.14 24.05
N GLU A 76 15.70 -3.16 23.37
CA GLU A 76 16.38 -1.90 23.00
C GLU A 76 16.28 -0.80 24.08
N LEU A 77 15.33 -0.89 25.01
CA LEU A 77 15.03 0.17 25.99
C LEU A 77 15.39 -0.19 27.44
N LEU A 78 15.83 -1.43 27.70
CA LEU A 78 16.25 -1.92 29.02
C LEU A 78 17.65 -2.56 28.94
#